data_AF-A0A958AIM0-F1
#
_entry.id   AF-A0A958AIM0-F1
#
_cell.length_a   1.000
_cell.length_b   1.000
_cell.length_c   1.000
_cell.angle_alpha   90.00
_cell.angle_beta   90.00
_cell.angle_gamma   90.00
#
_symmetry.space_group_name_H-M   'P 1'
#
loop_
_entity.id
_entity.type
_entity.pdbx_description
1 polymer ?
#
loop_
_entity_poly.entity_id
_entity_poly.type
_entity_poly.pdbx_seq_one_letter_code
_entity_poly.pdbx_strand_id
1 'polypeptide(L)'
;RKSTPYAAQMAAEQAARRAMEHGVRKVDVMVKGPGSGRETAIRSVQNTGIEVTGIKDVTPVPHNGCAKFVERFGADAMKFVNSPVGKELCLRGINAKVVQPGTIRTGDRITKL
;
A
#
# COMPACT_ATOMS: atom_id res chain seq x y z
N ARG A 1 -24.73 -2.89 10.18
CA ARG A 1 -23.62 -2.08 10.75
C ARG A 1 -22.30 -2.85 10.65
N LYS A 2 -21.73 -3.02 9.45
CA LYS A 2 -20.51 -3.85 9.25
C LYS A 2 -19.20 -3.05 9.21
N SER A 3 -19.25 -1.75 8.89
CA SER A 3 -18.06 -0.91 8.71
C SER A 3 -17.79 0.08 9.85
N THR A 4 -18.26 -0.21 11.07
CA THR A 4 -18.01 0.67 12.22
C THR A 4 -16.71 0.28 12.94
N PRO A 5 -15.99 1.24 13.54
CA PRO A 5 -14.77 0.96 14.32
C PRO A 5 -15.00 -0.03 15.46
N TYR A 6 -16.16 0.06 16.12
CA TYR A 6 -16.55 -0.87 17.19
C TYR A 6 -16.66 -2.32 16.71
N ALA A 7 -17.22 -2.55 15.52
CA ALA A 7 -17.29 -3.89 14.93
C ALA A 7 -15.91 -4.43 14.58
N ALA A 8 -15.00 -3.57 14.10
CA ALA A 8 -13.61 -3.93 13.80
C ALA A 8 -12.83 -4.33 15.06
N GLN A 9 -13.01 -3.59 16.16
CA GLN A 9 -12.43 -3.92 17.46
C GLN A 9 -12.85 -5.30 17.94
N MET A 10 -14.17 -5.55 18.00
CA MET A 10 -14.70 -6.83 18.50
C MET A 10 -14.22 -8.01 17.66
N ALA A 11 -14.16 -7.85 16.33
CA ALA A 11 -13.66 -8.89 15.43
C ALA A 11 -12.16 -9.16 15.63
N ALA A 12 -11.35 -8.10 15.75
CA ALA A 12 -9.91 -8.22 15.96
C ALA A 12 -9.57 -8.85 17.32
N GLU A 13 -10.30 -8.49 18.38
CA GLU A 13 -10.11 -9.05 19.72
C GLU A 13 -10.46 -10.55 19.77
N GLN A 14 -11.58 -10.96 19.16
CA GLN A 14 -11.95 -12.38 19.08
C GLN A 14 -10.91 -13.20 18.30
N ALA A 15 -10.41 -12.65 17.18
CA ALA A 15 -9.36 -13.31 16.39
C ALA A 15 -8.05 -13.44 17.18
N ALA A 16 -7.66 -12.38 17.90
CA ALA A 16 -6.45 -12.37 18.72
C ALA A 16 -6.54 -13.36 19.88
N ARG A 17 -7.67 -13.45 20.58
CA ARG A 17 -7.87 -14.44 21.66
C ARG A 17 -7.73 -15.88 21.17
N ARG A 18 -8.36 -16.22 20.03
CA ARG A 18 -8.20 -17.55 19.42
C ARG A 18 -6.76 -17.81 19.00
N ALA A 19 -6.07 -16.81 18.44
CA ALA A 19 -4.66 -16.94 18.08
C ALA A 19 -3.77 -17.21 19.30
N MET A 20 -4.07 -16.61 20.45
CA MET A 20 -3.36 -16.88 21.71
C MET A 20 -3.59 -18.31 22.23
N GLU A 21 -4.79 -18.85 22.10
CA GLU A 21 -5.09 -20.26 22.44
C GLU A 21 -4.22 -21.22 21.61
N HIS A 22 -3.88 -20.85 20.38
CA HIS A 22 -2.97 -21.58 19.51
C HIS A 22 -1.47 -21.26 19.74
N GLY A 23 -1.13 -20.46 20.76
CA GLY A 23 0.25 -20.16 21.13
C GLY A 23 0.94 -19.09 20.29
N VAL A 24 0.19 -18.29 19.52
CA VAL A 24 0.75 -17.20 18.71
C VAL A 24 1.22 -16.06 19.61
N ARG A 25 2.50 -15.70 19.53
CA ARG A 25 3.13 -14.63 20.33
C ARG A 25 3.51 -13.40 19.52
N LYS A 26 3.82 -13.60 18.23
CA LYS A 26 4.27 -12.54 17.30
C LYS A 26 3.46 -12.59 16.03
N VAL A 27 3.02 -11.43 15.54
CA VAL A 27 2.25 -11.32 14.30
C VAL A 27 2.72 -10.15 13.44
N ASP A 28 2.71 -10.36 12.12
CA ASP A 28 2.96 -9.33 11.12
C ASP A 28 1.60 -8.90 10.55
N VAL A 29 1.25 -7.63 10.69
CA VAL A 29 -0.10 -7.14 10.36
C VAL A 29 -0.12 -6.56 8.96
N MET A 30 -0.90 -7.16 8.07
CA MET A 30 -1.09 -6.67 6.71
C MET A 30 -2.45 -6.01 6.55
N VAL A 31 -2.47 -4.73 6.18
CA VAL A 31 -3.70 -3.95 6.00
C VAL A 31 -3.95 -3.68 4.54
N LYS A 32 -5.20 -3.86 4.10
CA LYS A 32 -5.64 -3.59 2.74
C LYS A 32 -6.82 -2.63 2.71
N GLY A 33 -6.68 -1.52 1.99
CA GLY A 33 -7.77 -0.60 1.67
C GLY A 33 -7.93 0.55 2.66
N PRO A 34 -8.51 1.68 2.21
CA PRO A 34 -8.89 2.77 3.10
C PRO A 34 -10.16 2.38 3.87
N GLY A 35 -10.09 2.33 5.21
CA GLY A 35 -11.23 1.99 6.06
C GLY A 35 -11.07 2.57 7.45
N SER A 36 -12.16 3.10 8.01
CA SER A 36 -12.18 3.76 9.32
C SER A 36 -11.88 2.82 10.50
N GLY A 37 -12.02 1.50 10.32
CA GLY A 37 -11.74 0.49 11.35
C GLY A 37 -10.30 -0.02 11.38
N ARG A 38 -9.42 0.46 10.47
CA ARG A 38 -8.04 -0.02 10.32
C ARG A 38 -7.23 0.12 11.60
N GLU A 39 -7.10 1.35 12.09
CA GLU A 39 -6.25 1.66 13.24
C GLU A 39 -6.81 1.03 14.50
N THR A 40 -8.14 1.03 14.63
CA THR A 40 -8.83 0.39 15.74
C THR A 40 -8.52 -1.10 15.80
N ALA A 41 -8.58 -1.81 14.67
CA ALA A 41 -8.28 -3.24 14.63
C ALA A 41 -6.82 -3.56 15.02
N ILE A 42 -5.86 -2.78 14.50
CA ILE A 42 -4.43 -2.96 14.83
C ILE A 42 -4.20 -2.76 16.33
N ARG A 43 -4.77 -1.69 16.89
CA ARG A 43 -4.65 -1.38 18.31
C ARG A 43 -5.28 -2.45 19.20
N SER A 44 -6.40 -3.04 18.77
CA SER A 44 -7.04 -4.15 19.49
C SER A 44 -6.15 -5.40 19.56
N VAL A 45 -5.45 -5.75 18.48
CA VAL A 45 -4.50 -6.87 18.47
C VAL A 45 -3.33 -6.61 19.42
N GLN A 46 -2.79 -5.39 19.44
CA GLN A 46 -1.73 -4.99 20.38
C GLN A 46 -2.19 -5.06 21.84
N ASN A 47 -3.39 -4.56 22.14
CA ASN A 47 -3.96 -4.58 23.50
C ASN A 47 -4.22 -6.00 24.01
N THR A 48 -4.37 -6.98 23.12
CA THR A 48 -4.61 -8.38 23.49
C THR A 48 -3.33 -9.08 23.97
N GLY A 49 -2.16 -8.44 23.84
CA GLY A 49 -0.88 -8.97 24.32
C GLY A 49 -0.07 -9.72 23.27
N ILE A 50 -0.45 -9.63 21.99
CA ILE A 50 0.33 -10.17 20.87
C ILE A 50 1.32 -9.10 20.41
N GLU A 51 2.60 -9.48 20.29
CA GLU A 51 3.66 -8.58 19.83
C GLU A 51 3.53 -8.38 18.30
N VAL A 52 3.26 -7.15 17.88
CA VAL A 52 3.18 -6.80 16.46
C VAL A 52 4.58 -6.45 15.95
N THR A 53 5.14 -7.29 15.08
CA THR A 53 6.50 -7.11 14.54
C THR A 53 6.59 -6.07 13.44
N GLY A 54 5.49 -5.88 12.69
CA GLY A 54 5.46 -4.97 11.56
C GLY A 54 4.04 -4.74 11.06
N ILE A 55 3.81 -3.57 10.48
CA ILE A 55 2.54 -3.21 9.84
C ILE A 55 2.83 -2.89 8.38
N LYS A 56 2.26 -3.67 7.46
CA LYS A 56 2.42 -3.50 6.01
C LYS A 56 1.11 -3.04 5.40
N ASP A 57 1.12 -1.88 4.76
CA ASP A 57 -0.01 -1.39 3.99
C ASP A 57 0.08 -1.89 2.55
N VAL A 58 -0.83 -2.79 2.18
CA VAL A 58 -0.95 -3.35 0.83
C VAL A 58 -2.19 -2.81 0.13
N THR A 59 -2.57 -1.56 0.41
CA THR A 59 -3.64 -0.89 -0.33
C THR A 59 -3.23 -0.73 -1.79
N PRO A 60 -3.88 -1.43 -2.74
CA PRO A 60 -3.59 -1.21 -4.15
C PRO A 60 -4.01 0.22 -4.48
N VAL A 61 -3.07 1.04 -4.97
CA VAL A 61 -3.42 2.38 -5.44
C VAL A 61 -4.44 2.21 -6.57
N PRO A 62 -5.66 2.78 -6.45
CA PRO A 62 -6.69 2.59 -7.45
C PRO A 62 -6.24 3.23 -8.77
N HIS A 63 -6.22 2.43 -9.84
CA HIS A 63 -6.00 2.87 -11.22
C HIS A 63 -7.18 3.73 -11.69
N ASN A 64 -7.19 5.00 -11.30
CA ASN A 64 -8.21 5.97 -11.68
C ASN A 64 -7.88 6.63 -13.03
N GLY A 65 -7.85 5.84 -14.11
CA GLY A 65 -7.87 6.32 -15.51
C GLY A 65 -6.71 7.23 -15.98
N CYS A 66 -6.57 7.34 -17.31
CA CYS A 66 -5.51 8.10 -17.99
C CYS A 66 -5.39 9.60 -17.60
N ALA A 67 -6.47 10.22 -17.12
CA ALA A 67 -6.50 11.66 -16.84
C ALA A 67 -5.64 12.06 -15.63
N LYS A 68 -5.63 11.26 -14.56
CA LYS A 68 -4.81 11.54 -13.36
C LYS A 68 -3.32 11.37 -13.60
N PHE A 69 -2.93 10.63 -14.63
CA PHE A 69 -1.51 10.46 -15.01
C PHE A 69 -0.97 11.75 -15.66
N VAL A 70 -1.72 12.33 -16.60
CA VAL A 70 -1.35 13.60 -17.25
C VAL A 70 -1.28 14.74 -16.25
N GLU A 71 -2.25 14.83 -15.33
CA GLU A 71 -2.27 15.86 -14.28
C GLU A 71 -1.06 15.76 -13.33
N ARG A 72 -0.58 14.54 -13.04
CA ARG A 72 0.53 14.31 -12.09
C ARG A 72 1.91 14.31 -12.71
N PHE A 73 2.03 13.90 -13.97
CA PHE A 73 3.32 13.62 -14.62
C PHE A 73 3.51 14.37 -15.95
N GLY A 74 2.48 15.07 -16.43
CA GLY A 74 2.51 15.84 -17.67
C GLY A 74 2.17 15.02 -18.92
N ALA A 75 1.80 15.72 -19.99
CA ALA A 75 1.43 15.11 -21.26
C ALA A 75 2.59 14.38 -21.95
N ASP A 76 3.84 14.84 -21.75
CA ASP A 76 5.01 14.26 -22.39
C ASP A 76 5.43 12.92 -21.77
N ALA A 77 5.24 12.76 -20.44
CA ALA A 77 5.41 11.47 -19.78
C ALA A 77 4.40 10.43 -20.31
N MET A 78 3.18 10.87 -20.63
CA MET A 78 2.15 10.00 -21.19
C MET A 78 2.52 9.55 -22.61
N LYS A 79 3.06 10.45 -23.44
CA LYS A 79 3.53 10.12 -24.79
C LYS A 79 4.71 9.15 -24.74
N PHE A 80 5.65 9.34 -23.82
CA PHE A 80 6.81 8.47 -23.65
C PHE A 80 6.41 7.05 -23.21
N VAL A 81 5.55 6.92 -22.19
CA VAL A 81 5.05 5.62 -21.71
C VAL A 81 4.27 4.85 -22.80
N ASN A 82 3.56 5.57 -23.67
CA ASN A 82 2.81 4.98 -24.78
C ASN A 82 3.64 4.82 -26.07
N SER A 83 4.91 5.23 -26.08
CA SER A 83 5.82 5.06 -27.22
C SER A 83 6.17 3.58 -27.44
N PRO A 84 6.66 3.20 -28.63
CA PRO A 84 7.12 1.82 -28.90
C PRO A 84 8.14 1.34 -27.87
N VAL A 85 9.11 2.19 -27.52
CA VAL A 85 10.13 1.94 -26.49
C VAL A 85 9.48 1.76 -25.10
N GLY A 86 8.52 2.62 -24.75
CA GLY A 86 7.81 2.54 -23.47
C GLY A 86 6.94 1.27 -23.33
N LYS A 87 6.40 0.78 -24.45
CA LYS A 87 5.63 -0.47 -24.51
C LYS A 87 6.51 -1.71 -24.40
N GLU A 88 7.65 -1.71 -25.09
CA GLU A 88 8.64 -2.79 -25.04
C GLU A 88 9.20 -2.95 -23.62
N LEU A 89 9.44 -1.84 -22.94
CA LEU A 89 9.88 -1.78 -21.54
C LEU A 89 8.74 -1.98 -20.51
N CYS A 90 7.51 -2.30 -20.97
CA CYS A 90 6.33 -2.50 -20.13
C CYS A 90 6.03 -1.35 -19.14
N LEU A 91 6.34 -0.10 -19.50
CA LEU A 91 6.23 1.05 -18.58
C LEU A 91 4.79 1.58 -18.41
N ARG A 92 3.81 0.94 -19.05
CA ARG A 92 2.38 1.26 -18.90
C ARG A 92 1.95 1.12 -17.44
N GLY A 93 1.73 2.24 -16.77
CA GLY A 93 1.30 2.27 -15.36
C GLY A 93 2.42 2.43 -14.33
N ILE A 94 3.65 2.74 -14.73
CA ILE A 94 4.70 3.16 -13.79
C ILE A 94 4.40 4.58 -13.29
N ASN A 95 4.21 4.73 -11.98
CA ASN A 95 4.15 6.02 -11.31
C ASN A 95 5.58 6.50 -11.03
N ALA A 96 6.16 7.30 -11.92
CA ALA A 96 7.48 7.89 -11.72
C ALA A 96 7.32 9.37 -11.34
N LYS A 97 7.55 9.71 -10.07
CA LYS A 97 7.66 11.11 -9.62
C LYS A 97 9.14 11.45 -9.47
N VAL A 98 9.62 12.48 -10.14
CA VAL A 98 10.97 13.02 -9.88
C VAL A 98 10.92 13.74 -8.54
N VAL A 99 11.51 13.12 -7.51
CA VAL A 99 11.50 13.62 -6.12
C VAL A 99 12.55 14.73 -5.92
N GLN A 100 13.63 14.71 -6.69
CA GLN A 100 14.63 15.77 -6.74
C GLN A 100 15.15 15.90 -8.17
N PRO A 101 15.17 17.11 -8.77
CA PRO A 101 15.74 17.29 -10.09
C PRO A 101 17.26 17.14 -9.99
N GLY A 102 17.81 16.20 -10.75
CA GLY A 102 19.24 15.99 -10.93
C GLY A 102 19.49 15.51 -12.35
N THR A 103 20.68 15.81 -12.89
CA THR A 103 21.06 15.32 -14.21
C THR A 103 21.33 13.82 -14.14
N ILE A 104 20.37 13.01 -14.58
CA ILE A 104 20.50 11.55 -14.65
C ILE A 104 21.47 11.19 -15.77
N ARG A 105 22.42 10.30 -15.51
CA ARG A 105 23.36 9.78 -16.51
C ARG A 105 23.07 8.29 -16.74
N THR A 106 23.41 7.81 -17.93
CA THR A 106 23.25 6.40 -18.29
C THR A 106 24.10 5.53 -17.34
N GLY A 107 23.46 4.76 -16.46
CA GLY A 107 24.13 3.91 -15.46
C GLY A 107 23.58 4.03 -14.03
N ASP A 108 22.74 5.03 -13.75
CA ASP A 108 22.14 5.21 -12.43
C ASP A 108 21.12 4.10 -12.12
N ARG A 109 21.24 3.49 -10.92
CA ARG A 109 20.33 2.43 -10.47
C ARG A 109 18.98 3.01 -10.05
N ILE A 110 17.95 2.68 -10.82
CA ILE A 110 16.56 3.01 -10.51
C ILE A 110 16.02 1.92 -9.59
N THR A 111 15.73 2.27 -8.34
CA THR A 111 15.08 1.35 -7.39
C THR A 111 13.60 1.69 -7.30
N LYS A 112 12.75 0.68 -7.42
CA LYS A 112 11.30 0.80 -7.28
C LYS A 112 10.95 0.90 -5.78
N LEU A 113 10.41 2.04 -5.35
CA LEU A 113 9.72 2.17 -4.06
C LEU A 113 8.36 1.45 -4.11
#